data_AF-A0A1Y1MIQ5-F1
#
_entry.id   AF-A0A1Y1MIQ5-F1
#
_cell.length_a   1.000
_cell.length_b   1.000
_cell.length_c   1.000
_cell.angle_alpha   90.00
_cell.angle_beta   90.00
_cell.angle_gamma   90.00
#
_symmetry.space_group_name_H-M   'P 1'
#
loop_
_entity.id
_entity.type
_entity.pdbx_description
1 polymer ?
#
loop_
_entity_poly.entity_id
_entity_poly.type
_entity_poly.pdbx_seq_one_letter_code
_entity_poly.pdbx_strand_id
1 'polypeptide(L)'
;MQASWSRILASYLGERSVTFGVVLAGRTSDETADSPFPCLVTLPIVTEAEDSNMGLLQNMMAYNSNLYKHQFNPLAEVKKWLGHPASPIFDTVLVYQKTSGPHLNTDQWKLMEDLPSVEYSVSLEVEPLEDEQLHLRLTTRSDIVPHEQAELMLK
;
A
#
# COMPACT_ATOMS: atom_id res chain seq x y z
N MET A 1 -1.29 -9.74 2.96
CA MET A 1 -1.77 -8.52 2.28
C MET A 1 -1.13 -8.32 0.92
N GLN A 2 0.16 -7.99 0.80
CA GLN A 2 0.78 -7.73 -0.52
C GLN A 2 0.62 -8.87 -1.54
N ALA A 3 0.82 -10.14 -1.12
CA ALA A 3 0.60 -11.30 -1.98
C ALA A 3 -0.88 -11.47 -2.40
N SER A 4 -1.82 -11.17 -1.51
CA SER A 4 -3.26 -11.21 -1.83
C SER A 4 -3.60 -10.12 -2.84
N TRP A 5 -3.08 -8.91 -2.63
CA TRP A 5 -3.29 -7.76 -3.50
C TRP A 5 -2.73 -7.99 -4.90
N SER A 6 -1.50 -8.53 -5.01
CA SER A 6 -0.91 -8.85 -6.31
C SER A 6 -1.74 -9.85 -7.11
N ARG A 7 -2.36 -10.82 -6.42
CA ARG A 7 -3.23 -11.80 -7.09
C ARG A 7 -4.54 -11.19 -7.58
N ILE A 8 -5.13 -10.28 -6.81
CA ILE A 8 -6.30 -9.51 -7.25
C ILE A 8 -5.92 -8.69 -8.50
N LEU A 9 -4.82 -7.93 -8.46
CA LEU A 9 -4.36 -7.15 -9.59
C LEU A 9 -4.09 -8.01 -10.84
N ALA A 10 -3.40 -9.14 -10.70
CA ALA A 10 -3.13 -10.05 -11.81
C ALA A 10 -4.42 -10.57 -12.46
N SER A 11 -5.46 -10.79 -11.65
CA SER A 11 -6.77 -11.24 -12.13
C SER A 11 -7.52 -10.16 -12.90
N TYR A 12 -7.43 -8.89 -12.47
CA TYR A 12 -8.08 -7.75 -13.14
C TYR A 12 -7.32 -7.30 -14.40
N LEU A 13 -5.99 -7.33 -14.37
CA LEU A 13 -5.15 -6.89 -15.48
C LEU A 13 -4.97 -7.99 -16.54
N GLY A 14 -5.19 -9.25 -16.19
CA GLY A 14 -4.90 -10.39 -17.07
C GLY A 14 -3.40 -10.62 -17.29
N GLU A 15 -2.55 -9.98 -16.49
CA GLU A 15 -1.09 -10.00 -16.61
C GLU A 15 -0.47 -10.90 -15.54
N ARG A 16 0.63 -11.58 -15.90
CA ARG A 16 1.39 -12.37 -14.92
C ARG A 16 2.28 -11.50 -14.05
N SER A 17 2.83 -10.40 -14.57
CA SER A 17 3.68 -9.51 -13.78
C SER A 17 2.90 -8.26 -13.42
N VAL A 18 2.83 -7.94 -12.13
CA VAL A 18 2.10 -6.77 -11.63
C VAL A 18 3.01 -5.88 -10.80
N THR A 19 2.76 -4.58 -10.89
CA THR A 19 3.49 -3.55 -10.13
C THR A 19 2.50 -2.68 -9.35
N PHE A 20 2.78 -2.46 -8.06
CA PHE A 20 1.98 -1.58 -7.20
C PHE A 20 2.87 -0.90 -6.16
N GLY A 21 2.42 0.22 -5.62
CA GLY A 21 3.11 0.91 -4.53
C GLY A 21 2.78 0.30 -3.17
N VAL A 22 3.75 0.25 -2.26
CA VAL A 22 3.50 0.01 -0.84
C VAL A 22 3.95 1.24 -0.05
N VAL A 23 3.04 1.76 0.77
CA VAL A 23 3.32 2.88 1.68
C VAL A 23 3.67 2.33 3.05
N LEU A 24 4.83 2.75 3.54
CA LEU A 24 5.36 2.44 4.86
C LEU A 24 5.43 3.73 5.69
N ALA A 25 5.28 3.58 7.00
CA ALA A 25 5.36 4.72 7.93
C ALA A 25 6.73 5.45 7.91
N GLY A 26 7.79 4.78 7.45
CA GLY A 26 9.17 5.28 7.38
C GLY A 26 9.81 5.70 8.72
N ARG A 27 9.09 5.55 9.84
CA ARG A 27 9.59 5.72 11.21
C ARG A 27 10.33 4.47 11.65
N THR A 28 11.56 4.31 11.21
CA THR A 28 12.39 3.11 11.48
C THR A 28 13.50 3.33 12.50
N SER A 29 13.67 4.56 13.01
CA SER A 29 14.65 4.89 14.04
C SER A 29 13.97 5.57 15.23
N ASP A 30 14.57 5.46 16.42
CA ASP A 30 14.08 6.15 17.64
C ASP A 30 13.99 7.67 17.43
N GLU A 31 14.91 8.24 16.63
CA GLU A 31 14.92 9.67 16.29
C GLU A 31 13.72 10.10 15.42
N THR A 32 13.14 9.18 14.64
CA THR A 32 12.00 9.46 13.75
C THR A 32 10.67 8.99 14.33
N ALA A 33 10.68 8.25 15.45
CA ALA A 33 9.49 7.70 16.09
C ALA A 33 8.49 8.80 16.49
N ASP A 34 8.99 9.90 17.06
CA ASP A 34 8.19 11.04 17.54
C ASP A 34 8.19 12.25 16.59
N SER A 35 8.63 12.07 15.34
CA SER A 35 8.68 13.17 14.38
C SER A 35 7.27 13.70 14.07
N PRO A 36 7.03 15.03 14.18
CA PRO A 36 5.74 15.63 13.84
C PRO A 36 5.51 15.73 12.32
N PHE A 37 6.52 15.41 11.50
CA PHE A 37 6.44 15.47 10.05
C PHE A 37 6.06 14.12 9.43
N PRO A 38 5.38 14.11 8.26
CA PRO A 38 5.13 12.88 7.52
C PRO A 38 6.44 12.21 7.12
N CYS A 39 6.67 10.99 7.62
CA CYS A 39 7.82 10.16 7.27
C CYS A 39 7.47 9.07 6.26
N LEU A 40 6.34 9.19 5.54
CA LEU A 40 5.86 8.14 4.65
C LEU A 40 6.87 7.86 3.53
N VAL A 41 7.13 6.58 3.32
CA VAL A 41 7.98 6.07 2.24
C VAL A 41 7.11 5.21 1.34
N THR A 42 7.17 5.44 0.03
CA THR A 42 6.49 4.61 -0.96
C THR A 42 7.51 3.82 -1.78
N LEU A 43 7.36 2.50 -1.81
CA LEU A 43 8.24 1.60 -2.56
C LEU A 43 7.46 0.86 -3.65
N PRO A 44 8.01 0.72 -4.86
CA PRO A 44 7.40 -0.14 -5.86
C PRO A 44 7.61 -1.61 -5.49
N ILE A 45 6.54 -2.39 -5.52
CA ILE A 45 6.58 -3.85 -5.52
C ILE A 45 6.41 -4.32 -6.94
N VAL A 46 7.33 -5.17 -7.39
CA VAL A 46 7.19 -5.94 -8.63
C VAL A 46 7.09 -7.40 -8.25
N THR A 47 6.02 -8.07 -8.69
CA THR A 47 5.82 -9.48 -8.41
C THR A 47 5.22 -10.18 -9.61
N GLU A 48 5.69 -11.39 -9.84
CA GLU A 48 5.09 -12.29 -10.81
C GLU A 48 4.01 -13.16 -10.14
N ALA A 49 3.02 -13.54 -10.92
CA ALA A 49 1.93 -14.40 -10.54
C ALA A 49 2.47 -15.82 -10.38
N GLU A 50 2.15 -16.40 -9.23
CA GLU A 50 2.44 -17.77 -8.86
C GLU A 50 1.15 -18.58 -8.85
N ASP A 51 1.22 -19.83 -9.31
CA ASP A 51 0.05 -20.69 -9.39
C ASP A 51 -0.43 -21.08 -7.97
N SER A 52 0.51 -21.21 -7.02
CA SER A 52 0.22 -21.53 -5.62
C SER A 52 0.24 -20.28 -4.72
N ASN A 53 -0.75 -20.19 -3.82
CA ASN A 53 -0.77 -19.14 -2.79
C ASN A 53 0.45 -19.18 -1.87
N MET A 54 0.92 -20.39 -1.54
CA MET A 54 2.07 -20.57 -0.67
C MET A 54 3.35 -20.07 -1.34
N GLY A 55 3.56 -20.42 -2.62
CA GLY A 55 4.68 -19.93 -3.42
C GLY A 55 4.66 -18.40 -3.54
N LEU A 56 3.49 -17.82 -3.84
CA LEU A 56 3.33 -16.36 -3.90
C LEU A 56 3.72 -15.68 -2.59
N LEU A 57 3.26 -16.23 -1.46
CA LEU A 57 3.58 -15.70 -0.14
C LEU A 57 5.07 -15.79 0.17
N GLN A 58 5.69 -16.94 -0.08
CA GLN A 58 7.12 -17.16 0.16
C GLN A 58 7.99 -16.21 -0.68
N ASN A 59 7.68 -16.08 -1.97
CA ASN A 59 8.37 -15.16 -2.87
C ASN A 59 8.20 -13.71 -2.41
N MET A 60 6.98 -13.32 -2.04
CA MET A 60 6.70 -11.97 -1.54
C MET A 60 7.43 -11.68 -0.22
N MET A 61 7.53 -12.64 0.70
CA MET A 61 8.29 -12.50 1.96
C MET A 61 9.79 -12.35 1.71
N ALA A 62 10.35 -13.15 0.79
CA ALA A 62 11.76 -13.05 0.40
C ALA A 62 12.06 -11.72 -0.31
N TYR A 63 11.16 -11.28 -1.20
CA TYR A 63 11.25 -9.99 -1.88
C TYR A 63 11.26 -8.83 -0.89
N ASN A 64 10.28 -8.78 0.03
CA ASN A 64 10.17 -7.74 1.04
C ASN A 64 11.41 -7.64 1.91
N SER A 65 11.98 -8.77 2.31
CA SER A 65 13.19 -8.82 3.15
C SER A 65 14.40 -8.12 2.48
N ASN A 66 14.47 -8.11 1.15
CA ASN A 66 15.47 -7.35 0.40
C ASN A 66 15.04 -5.91 0.16
N LEU A 67 13.76 -5.67 -0.12
CA LEU A 67 13.19 -4.35 -0.36
C LEU A 67 13.37 -3.41 0.84
N TYR A 68 13.15 -3.90 2.07
CA TYR A 68 13.30 -3.10 3.30
C TYR A 68 14.70 -2.51 3.48
N LYS A 69 15.75 -3.15 2.92
CA LYS A 69 17.13 -2.62 2.94
C LYS A 69 17.28 -1.34 2.11
N HIS A 70 16.37 -1.11 1.16
CA HIS A 70 16.38 -0.02 0.21
C HIS A 70 15.26 1.01 0.47
N GLN A 71 14.59 0.94 1.62
CA GLN A 71 13.46 1.82 1.93
C GLN A 71 13.82 3.31 1.97
N PHE A 72 15.09 3.67 2.18
CA PHE A 72 15.53 5.06 2.21
C PHE A 72 15.81 5.65 0.82
N ASN A 73 15.57 4.90 -0.26
CA ASN A 73 15.65 5.42 -1.62
C ASN A 73 14.30 6.06 -1.99
N PRO A 74 14.23 7.39 -2.18
CA PRO A 74 12.98 8.04 -2.53
C PRO A 74 12.45 7.53 -3.88
N LEU A 75 11.13 7.37 -3.99
CA LEU A 75 10.47 6.95 -5.24
C LEU A 75 10.88 7.81 -6.44
N ALA A 76 11.13 9.10 -6.24
CA ALA A 76 11.59 10.02 -7.28
C ALA A 76 12.94 9.59 -7.90
N GLU A 77 13.89 9.13 -7.08
CA GLU A 77 15.16 8.61 -7.58
C GLU A 77 14.98 7.28 -8.31
N VAL A 78 14.09 6.41 -7.82
CA VAL A 78 13.74 5.15 -8.51
C VAL A 78 13.16 5.44 -9.90
N LYS A 79 12.21 6.37 -10.02
CA LYS A 79 11.64 6.80 -11.32
C LYS A 79 12.69 7.37 -12.25
N LYS A 80 13.65 8.12 -11.71
CA LYS A 80 14.78 8.68 -12.47
C LYS A 80 15.72 7.58 -12.98
N TRP A 81 16.02 6.57 -12.16
CA TRP A 81 16.82 5.40 -12.59
C TRP A 81 16.13 4.59 -13.68
N LEU A 82 14.80 4.51 -13.65
CA LEU A 82 13.99 3.87 -14.68
C LEU A 82 13.88 4.69 -15.97
N GLY A 83 14.42 5.92 -16.03
CA GLY A 83 14.35 6.77 -17.22
C GLY A 83 12.99 7.44 -17.45
N HIS A 84 12.06 7.33 -16.49
CA HIS A 84 10.69 7.84 -16.59
C HIS A 84 10.34 8.75 -15.41
N PRO A 85 11.05 9.88 -15.20
CA PRO A 85 10.90 10.72 -14.01
C PRO A 85 9.49 11.35 -13.89
N ALA A 86 8.81 11.57 -15.01
CA ALA A 86 7.50 12.21 -15.06
C ALA A 86 6.31 11.22 -15.14
N SER A 87 6.57 9.92 -15.35
CA SER A 87 5.51 8.93 -15.49
C SER A 87 5.24 8.20 -14.18
N PRO A 88 3.96 7.89 -13.86
CA PRO A 88 3.68 6.92 -12.82
C PRO A 88 4.22 5.55 -13.23
N ILE A 89 4.85 4.84 -12.29
CA ILE A 89 5.37 3.48 -12.50
C ILE A 89 4.41 2.41 -11.93
N PHE A 90 3.38 2.85 -11.22
CA PHE A 90 2.22 2.09 -10.76
C PHE A 90 1.05 3.06 -10.57
N ASP A 91 -0.16 2.52 -10.60
CA ASP A 91 -1.41 3.25 -10.47
C ASP A 91 -2.26 2.79 -9.28
N THR A 92 -1.80 1.76 -8.55
CA THR A 92 -2.43 1.28 -7.32
C THR A 92 -1.45 1.28 -6.15
N VAL A 93 -1.98 1.45 -4.94
CA VAL A 93 -1.19 1.50 -3.72
C VAL A 93 -1.80 0.66 -2.61
N LEU A 94 -0.94 0.01 -1.81
CA LEU A 94 -1.27 -0.66 -0.57
C LEU A 94 -0.65 0.10 0.60
N VAL A 95 -1.47 0.59 1.51
CA VAL A 95 -1.05 1.30 2.72
C VAL A 95 -1.25 0.39 3.91
N TYR A 96 -0.19 0.12 4.66
CA TYR A 96 -0.29 -0.60 5.92
C TYR A 96 -0.06 0.37 7.08
N GLN A 97 -1.13 0.69 7.80
CA GLN A 97 -1.06 1.56 8.96
C GLN A 97 -0.78 0.70 10.20
N LYS A 98 0.20 1.10 11.04
CA LYS A 98 0.40 0.46 12.34
C LYS A 98 -0.30 1.30 13.39
N THR A 99 -1.32 0.73 14.04
CA THR A 99 -1.94 1.31 15.23
C THR A 99 -0.97 1.15 16.39
N SER A 100 -0.08 2.12 16.58
CA SER A 100 0.85 2.16 17.71
C SER A 100 0.97 3.60 18.16
N GLY A 101 -0.08 4.07 18.81
CA GLY A 101 -0.12 5.35 19.52
C GLY A 101 -1.21 5.25 20.59
N PRO A 102 -1.08 5.95 21.73
CA PRO A 102 -2.17 6.02 22.69
C PRO A 102 -3.43 6.48 21.95
N HIS A 103 -4.58 5.87 22.25
CA HIS A 103 -5.88 6.40 21.85
C HIS A 103 -5.91 7.86 22.28
N LEU A 104 -5.62 8.77 21.35
CA LEU A 104 -5.99 10.17 21.51
C LEU A 104 -7.50 10.09 21.71
N ASN A 105 -7.97 10.57 22.85
CA ASN A 105 -9.38 10.54 23.20
C ASN A 105 -10.14 11.42 22.18
N THR A 106 -10.50 10.82 21.05
CA THR A 106 -11.14 11.46 19.90
C THR A 106 -12.65 11.57 20.08
N ASP A 107 -13.18 11.20 21.25
CA ASP A 107 -14.57 11.47 21.64
C ASP A 107 -14.93 12.96 21.55
N GLN A 108 -13.94 13.86 21.50
CA GLN A 108 -14.13 15.31 21.31
C GLN A 108 -13.91 15.79 19.87
N TRP A 109 -13.30 14.97 19.01
CA TRP A 109 -12.96 15.32 17.62
C TRP A 109 -13.59 14.33 16.66
N LYS A 110 -14.78 14.69 16.17
CA LYS A 110 -15.39 13.96 15.05
C LYS A 110 -14.70 14.39 13.76
N LEU A 111 -13.92 13.49 13.17
CA LEU A 111 -13.39 13.64 11.82
C LEU A 111 -14.59 13.95 10.88
N MET A 112 -14.67 15.18 10.38
CA MET A 112 -15.81 15.60 9.56
C MET A 112 -15.66 15.10 8.12
N GLU A 113 -14.45 15.19 7.57
CA GLU A 113 -14.12 14.73 6.22
C GLU A 113 -12.66 14.31 6.18
N ASP A 114 -12.41 13.06 5.81
CA ASP A 114 -11.14 12.59 5.25
C ASP A 114 -11.43 12.38 3.77
N LEU A 115 -11.18 13.42 2.97
CA LEU A 115 -11.27 13.34 1.52
C LEU A 115 -9.90 12.89 1.02
N PRO A 116 -9.68 11.58 0.76
CA PRO A 116 -8.43 11.16 0.17
C PRO A 116 -8.27 11.86 -1.17
N SER A 117 -7.18 12.60 -1.36
CA SER A 117 -6.78 13.01 -2.70
C SER A 117 -6.37 11.75 -3.44
N VAL A 118 -7.23 11.28 -4.35
CA VAL A 118 -7.03 10.00 -5.03
C VAL A 118 -6.01 10.20 -6.15
N GLU A 119 -4.72 10.16 -5.81
CA GLU A 119 -3.60 10.18 -6.77
C GLU A 119 -3.51 8.85 -7.57
N TYR A 120 -4.05 7.77 -7.01
CA TYR A 120 -3.98 6.40 -7.53
C TYR A 120 -5.36 5.89 -7.97
N SER A 121 -5.44 5.09 -9.03
CA SER A 121 -6.69 4.43 -9.46
C SER A 121 -7.36 3.64 -8.32
N VAL A 122 -6.55 2.99 -7.49
CA VAL A 122 -6.99 2.24 -6.30
C VAL A 122 -6.00 2.41 -5.15
N SER A 123 -6.51 2.72 -3.96
CA SER A 123 -5.78 2.73 -2.70
C SER A 123 -6.43 1.73 -1.74
N LEU A 124 -5.71 0.67 -1.38
CA LEU A 124 -6.10 -0.29 -0.36
C LEU A 124 -5.36 0.03 0.93
N GLU A 125 -6.11 0.40 1.96
CA GLU A 125 -5.59 0.69 3.29
C GLU A 125 -5.94 -0.45 4.23
N VAL A 126 -4.94 -0.88 5.00
CA VAL A 126 -5.04 -1.98 5.96
C VAL A 126 -4.70 -1.44 7.33
N GLU A 127 -5.67 -1.50 8.23
CA GLU A 127 -5.58 -1.05 9.61
C GLU A 127 -5.79 -2.25 10.55
N PRO A 128 -4.80 -2.63 11.37
CA PRO A 128 -4.97 -3.62 12.41
C PRO A 128 -5.72 -3.00 13.60
N LEU A 129 -6.77 -3.70 14.05
CA LEU A 129 -7.53 -3.40 15.26
C LEU A 129 -6.96 -4.20 16.46
N GLU A 130 -7.32 -3.81 17.68
CA GLU A 130 -6.81 -4.44 18.91
C GLU A 130 -7.16 -5.93 19.03
N ASP A 131 -8.29 -6.36 18.46
CA ASP A 131 -8.81 -7.73 18.55
C ASP A 131 -8.33 -8.67 17.43
N GLU A 132 -7.11 -8.46 16.89
CA GLU A 132 -6.55 -9.18 15.73
C GLU A 132 -7.38 -9.05 14.43
N GLN A 133 -8.40 -8.19 14.43
CA GLN A 133 -9.20 -7.89 13.26
C GLN A 133 -8.47 -6.91 12.33
N LEU A 134 -8.74 -7.02 11.03
CA LEU A 134 -8.25 -6.09 10.03
C LEU A 134 -9.42 -5.25 9.52
N HIS A 135 -9.29 -3.94 9.60
CA HIS A 135 -10.15 -3.01 8.89
C HIS A 135 -9.51 -2.71 7.53
N LEU A 136 -10.28 -2.93 6.47
CA LEU A 136 -9.85 -2.70 5.09
C LEU A 136 -10.67 -1.53 4.52
N ARG A 137 -9.97 -0.49 4.06
CA ARG A 137 -10.58 0.64 3.36
C ARG A 137 -10.07 0.68 1.94
N LEU A 138 -11.00 0.62 0.97
CA LEU A 138 -10.68 0.72 -0.45
C LEU A 138 -11.18 2.07 -0.98
N THR A 139 -10.27 2.92 -1.41
CA THR A 139 -10.57 4.18 -2.09
C THR A 139 -10.27 4.00 -3.57
N THR A 140 -11.24 4.32 -4.43
CA THR A 140 -11.11 4.12 -5.88
C THR A 140 -11.53 5.36 -6.66
N ARG A 141 -10.96 5.49 -7.84
CA ARG A 141 -11.46 6.40 -8.88
C ARG A 141 -12.66 5.78 -9.56
N SER A 142 -13.85 6.34 -9.37
CA SER A 142 -15.10 5.81 -9.91
C SER A 142 -15.18 5.86 -11.44
N ASP A 143 -14.36 6.68 -12.10
CA ASP A 143 -14.19 6.70 -13.55
C ASP A 143 -13.30 5.56 -14.08
N ILE A 144 -12.59 4.84 -13.21
CA ILE A 144 -11.71 3.71 -13.55
C ILE A 144 -12.26 2.40 -13.00
N VAL A 145 -12.63 2.37 -11.71
CA VAL A 145 -13.15 1.19 -11.01
C VAL A 145 -14.56 1.48 -10.50
N PRO A 146 -15.60 0.86 -11.11
CA PRO A 146 -16.98 1.00 -10.64
C PRO A 146 -17.15 0.50 -9.21
N HIS A 147 -18.16 1.03 -8.52
CA HIS A 147 -18.43 0.71 -7.12
C HIS A 147 -18.63 -0.79 -6.88
N GLU A 148 -19.32 -1.48 -7.79
CA GLU A 148 -19.58 -2.93 -7.68
C GLU A 148 -18.28 -3.75 -7.74
N GLN A 149 -17.29 -3.28 -8.52
CA GLN A 149 -15.97 -3.92 -8.60
C GLN A 149 -15.15 -3.62 -7.34
N ALA A 150 -15.23 -2.38 -6.82
CA ALA A 150 -14.59 -2.00 -5.57
C ALA A 150 -15.10 -2.87 -4.40
N GLU A 151 -16.40 -3.13 -4.31
CA GLU A 151 -16.96 -4.06 -3.31
C GLU A 151 -16.47 -5.50 -3.49
N LEU A 152 -16.31 -5.95 -4.74
CA LEU A 152 -15.83 -7.31 -5.04
C LEU A 152 -14.37 -7.49 -4.62
N MET A 153 -13.53 -6.46 -4.75
CA MET A 153 -12.12 -6.49 -4.31
C MET A 153 -11.95 -6.64 -2.79
N LEU A 154 -12.98 -6.32 -2.00
CA LEU A 154 -12.98 -6.44 -0.53
C LEU A 154 -13.56 -7.75 0.00
N LYS A 155 -14.10 -8.63 -0.87
CA LYS A 155 -14.68 -9.93 -0.52
C LYS A 155 -13.65 -11.05 -0.66
#